data_AF-A0AAW9NPW5-F1
#
_entry.id   AF-A0AAW9NPW5-F1
#
_cell.length_a   1.000
_cell.length_b   1.000
_cell.length_c   1.000
_cell.angle_alpha   90.00
_cell.angle_beta   90.00
_cell.angle_gamma   90.00
#
_symmetry.space_group_name_H-M   'P 1'
#
loop_
_entity.id
_entity.type
_entity.pdbx_description
1 polymer ?
#
loop_
_entity_poly.entity_id
_entity_poly.type
_entity_poly.pdbx_seq_one_letter_code
_entity_poly.pdbx_strand_id
1 'polypeptide(L)'
;MRKKKFINMRVLGKYIGLFSLLLILSACSSKEDLTDYIELKYYGIDTRGTASYVIDEEAIVKNIFDIDVNSVEPGSISSETIAEVNDLSKSFEINLDKKENLSNGDKITVTVTVDPEMTKRLKEKSERVFEVSGLPEGTKITAADLEKNVIVTFKGANGKGIVSNIDKTFESDLSFLNFEVENDGELKNGEQAKISLTQETIERLNDSDFILDGDGSFTVEITGLINYAQSANEITNLDDIKRMLSEGINRKYKNSSEQYSWGRVYEINLEGIFYRQFEKKVDEGFSWQSNLGDSNGNLVGVYSVKEFSGGTEGKLNKKFTIVYGFSNLVLDENNKVNLTELIEISKGYDDTYSLESVLKLMEGYNYMEFK
;
A
#
# COMPACT_ATOMS: atom_id res chain seq x y z
N MET A 1 7.84 -37.72 1.81
CA MET A 1 8.11 -38.14 0.42
C MET A 1 7.71 -37.02 -0.54
N ARG A 2 8.69 -36.24 -1.03
CA ARG A 2 8.78 -35.70 -2.40
C ARG A 2 10.15 -35.03 -2.52
N LYS A 3 10.89 -35.41 -3.56
CA LYS A 3 12.35 -35.30 -3.70
C LYS A 3 12.81 -33.87 -4.00
N LYS A 4 13.95 -33.49 -3.42
CA LYS A 4 14.82 -32.38 -3.85
C LYS A 4 15.16 -32.54 -5.35
N LYS A 5 15.13 -31.44 -6.10
CA LYS A 5 15.94 -31.26 -7.32
C LYS A 5 16.87 -30.07 -7.09
N PHE A 6 18.12 -30.39 -6.77
CA PHE A 6 19.25 -29.51 -7.03
C PHE A 6 19.38 -29.37 -8.54
N ILE A 7 19.35 -28.14 -9.05
CA ILE A 7 19.70 -27.89 -10.46
C ILE A 7 21.23 -27.90 -10.53
N ASN A 8 21.71 -28.93 -11.22
CA ASN A 8 23.09 -29.14 -11.60
C ASN A 8 23.49 -28.08 -12.63
N MET A 9 24.54 -27.31 -12.36
CA MET A 9 25.09 -26.29 -13.24
C MET A 9 25.99 -26.92 -14.32
N ARG A 10 25.40 -27.83 -15.11
CA ARG A 10 25.95 -28.36 -16.35
C ARG A 10 24.81 -28.35 -17.37
N VAL A 11 25.12 -27.86 -18.57
CA VAL A 11 24.23 -27.59 -19.71
C VAL A 11 23.65 -26.18 -19.74
N LEU A 12 24.51 -25.19 -19.96
CA LEU A 12 24.18 -24.03 -20.80
C LEU A 12 24.98 -24.19 -22.09
N GLY A 13 24.46 -25.04 -22.97
CA GLY A 13 24.95 -25.24 -24.32
C GLY A 13 23.82 -24.93 -25.28
N LYS A 14 24.13 -24.06 -26.25
CA LYS A 14 23.38 -23.75 -27.47
C LYS A 14 22.27 -22.70 -27.33
N TYR A 15 22.68 -21.43 -27.44
CA TYR A 15 22.26 -20.56 -28.55
C TYR A 15 23.44 -19.66 -28.90
N ILE A 16 24.32 -20.18 -29.75
CA ILE A 16 25.41 -19.43 -30.39
C ILE A 16 24.79 -18.83 -31.64
N GLY A 17 24.52 -17.53 -31.61
CA GLY A 17 24.30 -16.74 -32.81
C GLY A 17 25.61 -16.67 -33.58
N LEU A 18 25.73 -17.52 -34.59
CA LEU A 18 26.90 -17.65 -35.45
C LEU A 18 26.96 -16.41 -36.36
N PHE A 19 27.77 -15.41 -36.02
CA PHE A 19 28.22 -14.40 -36.99
C PHE A 19 29.67 -14.71 -37.34
N SER A 20 29.82 -15.36 -38.50
CA SER A 20 31.11 -15.68 -39.12
C SER A 20 31.86 -14.39 -39.45
N LEU A 21 32.88 -14.07 -38.66
CA LEU A 21 33.81 -12.98 -38.97
C LEU A 21 34.86 -13.50 -39.95
N LEU A 22 34.87 -12.94 -41.17
CA LEU A 22 35.91 -13.13 -42.17
C LEU A 22 37.23 -12.56 -41.64
N LEU A 23 38.21 -13.42 -41.39
CA LEU A 23 39.61 -13.02 -41.14
C LEU A 23 40.28 -12.67 -42.47
N ILE A 24 40.52 -11.38 -42.72
CA ILE A 24 41.45 -10.93 -43.76
C ILE A 24 42.78 -10.67 -43.06
N LEU A 25 43.70 -11.63 -43.19
CA LEU A 25 45.10 -11.47 -42.82
C LEU A 25 45.80 -10.56 -43.85
N SER A 26 46.06 -9.31 -43.47
CA SER A 26 47.03 -8.45 -44.15
C SER A 26 48.12 -8.05 -43.16
N ALA A 27 49.26 -8.72 -43.26
CA ALA A 27 50.50 -8.32 -42.62
C ALA A 27 50.94 -6.95 -43.18
N CYS A 28 50.70 -5.89 -42.42
CA CYS A 28 51.32 -4.58 -42.60
C CYS A 28 51.38 -3.91 -41.22
N SER A 29 52.49 -3.21 -40.94
CA SER A 29 52.88 -2.64 -39.64
C SER A 29 51.98 -1.50 -39.10
N SER A 30 50.68 -1.74 -38.99
CA SER A 30 49.71 -0.84 -38.35
C SER A 30 49.45 -1.29 -36.92
N LYS A 31 49.42 -0.35 -35.98
CA LYS A 31 48.98 -0.59 -34.60
C LYS A 31 47.59 -1.26 -34.61
N GLU A 32 47.42 -2.30 -33.80
CA GLU A 32 46.18 -3.07 -33.66
C GLU A 32 45.10 -2.23 -32.96
N ASP A 33 43.83 -2.46 -33.31
CA ASP A 33 42.69 -1.75 -32.73
C ASP A 33 42.02 -2.62 -31.65
N LEU A 34 42.08 -2.18 -30.39
CA LEU A 34 41.51 -2.98 -29.30
C LEU A 34 39.99 -3.15 -29.43
N THR A 35 39.29 -2.23 -30.13
CA THR A 35 37.84 -2.33 -30.35
C THR A 35 37.43 -3.52 -31.22
N ASP A 36 38.37 -4.13 -31.94
CA ASP A 36 38.13 -5.36 -32.71
C ASP A 36 38.02 -6.61 -31.82
N TYR A 37 38.50 -6.52 -30.58
CA TYR A 37 38.53 -7.61 -29.60
C TYR A 37 37.47 -7.43 -28.50
N ILE A 38 36.59 -6.43 -28.61
CA ILE A 38 35.54 -6.13 -27.62
C ILE A 38 34.21 -6.70 -28.11
N GLU A 39 33.58 -7.52 -27.27
CA GLU A 39 32.22 -7.98 -27.44
C GLU A 39 31.31 -7.36 -26.38
N LEU A 40 30.21 -6.71 -26.81
CA LEU A 40 29.19 -6.24 -25.87
C LEU A 40 28.20 -7.35 -25.52
N LYS A 41 27.83 -7.43 -24.24
CA LYS A 41 26.78 -8.29 -23.71
C LYS A 41 25.65 -7.43 -23.16
N TYR A 42 24.42 -7.79 -23.50
CA TYR A 42 23.23 -7.08 -23.07
C TYR A 42 22.39 -7.95 -22.13
N TYR A 43 21.84 -7.35 -21.08
CA TYR A 43 21.01 -8.02 -20.08
C TYR A 43 19.78 -7.19 -19.74
N GLY A 44 18.75 -7.82 -19.19
CA GLY A 44 17.46 -7.17 -18.88
C GLY A 44 16.49 -7.26 -20.06
N ILE A 45 15.55 -6.32 -20.12
CA ILE A 45 14.52 -6.25 -21.16
C ILE A 45 14.71 -5.02 -22.05
N ASP A 46 14.01 -5.00 -23.18
CA ASP A 46 13.89 -3.80 -24.02
C ASP A 46 13.34 -2.64 -23.17
N THR A 47 13.89 -1.43 -23.34
CA THR A 47 13.72 -0.21 -22.52
C THR A 47 14.48 -0.15 -21.18
N ARG A 48 14.88 -1.30 -20.60
CA ARG A 48 15.63 -1.38 -19.32
C ARG A 48 16.85 -2.28 -19.44
N GLY A 49 17.47 -2.29 -20.62
CA GLY A 49 18.66 -3.08 -20.87
C GLY A 49 19.90 -2.46 -20.21
N THR A 50 20.85 -3.33 -19.86
CA THR A 50 22.18 -2.95 -19.41
C THR A 50 23.25 -3.55 -20.32
N ALA A 51 24.36 -2.85 -20.51
CA ALA A 51 25.49 -3.32 -21.31
C ALA A 51 26.73 -3.57 -20.43
N SER A 52 27.36 -4.72 -20.66
CA SER A 52 28.73 -4.99 -20.23
C SER A 52 29.59 -5.32 -21.45
N TYR A 53 30.90 -5.39 -21.27
CA TYR A 53 31.81 -5.83 -22.32
C TYR A 53 32.67 -7.00 -21.84
N VAL A 54 33.11 -7.81 -22.79
CA VAL A 54 34.13 -8.84 -22.62
C VAL A 54 35.23 -8.59 -23.65
N ILE A 55 36.46 -8.86 -23.28
CA ILE A 55 37.61 -8.75 -24.17
C ILE A 55 38.05 -10.17 -24.57
N ASP A 56 38.26 -10.40 -25.86
CA ASP A 56 38.85 -11.64 -26.37
C ASP A 56 40.37 -11.63 -26.15
N GLU A 57 40.79 -11.95 -24.91
CA GLU A 57 42.20 -11.98 -24.51
C GLU A 57 43.02 -13.00 -25.32
N GLU A 58 42.44 -14.14 -25.70
CA GLU A 58 43.12 -15.14 -26.52
C GLU A 58 43.44 -14.60 -27.91
N ALA A 59 42.48 -13.93 -28.56
CA ALA A 59 42.70 -13.29 -29.85
C ALA A 59 43.70 -12.14 -29.76
N ILE A 60 43.72 -11.37 -28.67
CA ILE A 60 44.73 -10.33 -28.42
C ILE A 60 46.12 -10.95 -28.34
N VAL A 61 46.30 -11.96 -27.48
CA VAL A 61 47.62 -12.61 -27.28
C VAL A 61 48.11 -13.22 -28.60
N LYS A 62 47.22 -13.84 -29.36
CA LYS A 62 47.53 -14.40 -30.67
C LYS A 62 47.88 -13.35 -31.71
N ASN A 63 47.04 -12.33 -31.91
CA ASN A 63 47.19 -11.41 -33.03
C ASN A 63 48.22 -10.30 -32.75
N ILE A 64 48.36 -9.87 -31.49
CA ILE A 64 49.22 -8.74 -31.11
C ILE A 64 50.65 -9.21 -30.73
N PHE A 65 50.75 -10.38 -30.12
CA PHE A 65 52.02 -10.94 -29.64
C PHE A 65 52.51 -12.14 -30.43
N ASP A 66 51.74 -12.61 -31.42
CA ASP A 66 52.05 -13.81 -32.21
C ASP A 66 52.21 -15.06 -31.34
N ILE A 67 51.43 -15.14 -30.26
CA ILE A 67 51.46 -16.26 -29.31
C ILE A 67 50.16 -17.04 -29.44
N ASP A 68 50.23 -18.21 -30.06
CA ASP A 68 49.13 -19.17 -29.99
C ASP A 68 49.24 -19.98 -28.70
N VAL A 69 48.47 -19.56 -27.68
CA VAL A 69 48.43 -20.15 -26.33
C VAL A 69 48.19 -21.66 -26.31
N ASN A 70 47.61 -22.23 -27.38
CA ASN A 70 47.34 -23.66 -27.49
C ASN A 70 48.51 -24.47 -28.07
N SER A 71 49.54 -23.82 -28.60
CA SER A 71 50.69 -24.46 -29.26
C SER A 71 52.05 -23.89 -28.84
N VAL A 72 52.13 -23.20 -27.70
CA VAL A 72 53.39 -22.66 -27.18
C VAL A 72 54.33 -23.78 -26.71
N GLU A 73 55.58 -23.77 -27.18
CA GLU A 73 56.64 -24.63 -26.63
C GLU A 73 57.18 -24.06 -25.31
N PRO A 74 57.41 -24.90 -24.27
CA PRO A 74 57.98 -24.43 -23.01
C PRO A 74 59.33 -23.71 -23.21
N GLY A 75 59.39 -22.43 -22.83
CA GLY A 75 60.61 -21.61 -22.94
C GLY A 75 60.79 -20.87 -24.27
N SER A 76 59.82 -20.93 -25.20
CA SER A 76 59.90 -20.24 -26.50
C SER A 76 59.50 -18.76 -26.44
N ILE A 77 58.92 -18.30 -25.33
CA ILE A 77 58.50 -16.90 -25.13
C ILE A 77 59.50 -16.21 -24.19
N SER A 78 59.97 -15.02 -24.57
CA SER A 78 60.88 -14.26 -23.71
C SER A 78 60.18 -13.75 -22.44
N SER A 79 60.95 -13.57 -21.37
CA SER A 79 60.44 -12.98 -20.13
C SER A 79 59.91 -11.56 -20.33
N GLU A 80 60.46 -10.79 -21.27
CA GLU A 80 59.93 -9.45 -21.57
C GLU A 80 58.54 -9.52 -22.19
N THR A 81 58.30 -10.44 -23.14
CA THR A 81 56.98 -10.60 -23.77
C THR A 81 55.94 -11.09 -22.77
N ILE A 82 56.29 -11.99 -21.86
CA ILE A 82 55.38 -12.43 -20.79
C ILE A 82 55.01 -11.26 -19.88
N ALA A 83 55.98 -10.40 -19.53
CA ALA A 83 55.70 -9.20 -18.73
C ALA A 83 54.78 -8.22 -19.49
N GLU A 84 55.03 -7.98 -20.78
CA GLU A 84 54.22 -7.10 -21.63
C GLU A 84 52.76 -7.59 -21.75
N VAL A 85 52.55 -8.90 -21.95
CA VAL A 85 51.20 -9.51 -21.99
C VAL A 85 50.48 -9.34 -20.65
N ASN A 86 51.16 -9.61 -19.52
CA ASN A 86 50.58 -9.49 -18.19
C ASN A 86 50.21 -8.04 -17.82
N ASP A 87 50.95 -7.06 -18.33
CA ASP A 87 50.71 -5.64 -18.06
C ASP A 87 49.80 -4.97 -19.10
N LEU A 88 49.43 -5.67 -20.18
CA LEU A 88 48.61 -5.11 -21.26
C LEU A 88 47.27 -4.56 -20.77
N SER A 89 46.59 -5.25 -19.85
CA SER A 89 45.31 -4.80 -19.30
C SER A 89 45.41 -3.47 -18.53
N LYS A 90 46.60 -3.10 -18.06
CA LYS A 90 46.87 -1.81 -17.40
C LYS A 90 47.15 -0.69 -18.40
N SER A 91 47.42 -1.04 -19.65
CA SER A 91 47.79 -0.08 -20.69
C SER A 91 46.60 0.61 -21.35
N PHE A 92 45.36 0.23 -21.03
CA PHE A 92 44.18 0.80 -21.66
C PHE A 92 42.99 0.98 -20.72
N GLU A 93 42.11 1.91 -21.08
CA GLU A 93 40.81 2.15 -20.47
C GLU A 93 39.72 2.00 -21.53
N ILE A 94 38.63 1.31 -21.18
CA ILE A 94 37.46 1.12 -22.04
C ILE A 94 36.29 1.86 -21.42
N ASN A 95 35.69 2.77 -22.18
CA ASN A 95 34.49 3.49 -21.78
C ASN A 95 33.33 3.21 -22.74
N LEU A 96 32.13 3.06 -22.17
CA LEU A 96 30.88 3.00 -22.91
C LEU A 96 30.12 4.30 -22.61
N ASP A 97 29.70 5.01 -23.65
CA ASP A 97 28.91 6.24 -23.53
C ASP A 97 27.52 6.01 -22.89
N LYS A 98 26.93 4.83 -23.08
CA LYS A 98 25.66 4.41 -22.49
C LYS A 98 25.77 2.96 -21.97
N LYS A 99 25.31 2.74 -20.73
CA LYS A 99 25.41 1.43 -20.04
C LYS A 99 24.08 0.90 -19.52
N GLU A 100 23.07 1.75 -19.38
CA GLU A 100 21.77 1.45 -18.76
C GLU A 100 20.63 2.08 -19.56
N ASN A 101 19.39 1.69 -19.26
CA ASN A 101 18.17 2.15 -19.95
C ASN A 101 18.28 1.96 -21.47
N LEU A 102 18.81 0.81 -21.88
CA LEU A 102 19.02 0.45 -23.27
C LEU A 102 17.77 -0.18 -23.88
N SER A 103 17.53 0.14 -25.14
CA SER A 103 16.49 -0.46 -25.98
C SER A 103 17.11 -1.12 -27.21
N ASN A 104 16.40 -2.07 -27.83
CA ASN A 104 16.80 -2.61 -29.13
C ASN A 104 16.89 -1.46 -30.16
N GLY A 105 17.98 -1.42 -30.92
CA GLY A 105 18.29 -0.36 -31.88
C GLY A 105 19.06 0.83 -31.30
N ASP A 106 19.26 0.90 -29.97
CA ASP A 106 20.17 1.88 -29.38
C ASP A 106 21.60 1.69 -29.88
N LYS A 107 22.36 2.78 -29.98
CA LYS A 107 23.77 2.75 -30.35
C LYS A 107 24.63 3.07 -29.14
N ILE A 108 25.64 2.24 -28.91
CA ILE A 108 26.64 2.42 -27.86
C ILE A 108 27.99 2.65 -28.53
N THR A 109 28.63 3.77 -28.19
CA THR A 109 30.00 4.06 -28.60
C THR A 109 30.95 3.53 -27.55
N VAL A 110 31.79 2.57 -27.94
CA VAL A 110 32.90 2.08 -27.14
C VAL A 110 34.14 2.88 -27.51
N THR A 111 34.72 3.56 -26.54
CA THR A 111 35.99 4.29 -26.69
C THR A 111 37.08 3.54 -25.94
N VAL A 112 38.18 3.24 -26.63
CA VAL A 112 39.40 2.73 -26.01
C VAL A 112 40.44 3.84 -26.02
N THR A 113 41.04 4.07 -24.86
CA THR A 113 42.22 4.95 -24.72
C THR A 113 43.38 4.11 -24.23
N VAL A 114 44.55 4.22 -24.87
CA VAL A 114 45.75 3.45 -24.55
C VAL A 114 46.86 4.39 -24.09
N ASP A 115 47.57 4.01 -23.04
CA ASP A 115 48.80 4.67 -22.58
C ASP A 115 50.00 4.25 -23.46
N PRO A 116 50.51 5.16 -24.31
CA PRO A 116 51.62 4.85 -25.22
C PRO A 116 52.95 4.59 -24.51
N GLU A 117 53.09 4.97 -23.23
CA GLU A 117 54.28 4.65 -22.42
C GLU A 117 54.29 3.17 -22.00
N MET A 118 53.10 2.56 -21.89
CA MET A 118 52.92 1.17 -21.45
C MET A 118 52.93 0.19 -22.63
N THR A 119 52.37 0.57 -23.78
CA THR A 119 52.45 -0.26 -25.01
C THR A 119 52.45 0.58 -26.29
N LYS A 120 53.22 0.13 -27.27
CA LYS A 120 53.26 0.74 -28.62
C LYS A 120 52.53 -0.08 -29.68
N ARG A 121 51.96 -1.24 -29.30
CA ARG A 121 51.33 -2.20 -30.21
C ARG A 121 49.90 -1.85 -30.58
N LEU A 122 49.21 -1.10 -29.71
CA LEU A 122 47.82 -0.69 -29.87
C LEU A 122 47.71 0.76 -30.35
N LYS A 123 46.61 1.09 -31.04
CA LYS A 123 46.24 2.48 -31.36
C LYS A 123 45.99 3.25 -30.06
N GLU A 124 46.50 4.48 -29.98
CA GLU A 124 46.39 5.34 -28.79
C GLU A 124 44.94 5.68 -28.43
N LYS A 125 44.09 5.84 -29.45
CA LYS A 125 42.66 6.05 -29.27
C LYS A 125 41.91 5.39 -30.41
N SER A 126 40.84 4.65 -30.09
CA SER A 126 39.90 4.13 -31.07
C SER A 126 38.47 4.15 -30.56
N GLU A 127 37.53 4.19 -31.49
CA GLU A 127 36.10 4.26 -31.21
C GLU A 127 35.35 3.30 -32.13
N ARG A 128 34.39 2.56 -31.59
CA ARG A 128 33.52 1.66 -32.35
C ARG A 128 32.09 1.76 -31.86
N VAL A 129 31.14 1.82 -32.79
CA VAL A 129 29.72 1.86 -32.48
C VAL A 129 29.12 0.47 -32.59
N PHE A 130 28.41 0.06 -31.56
CA PHE A 130 27.65 -1.19 -31.49
C PHE A 130 26.15 -0.87 -31.42
N GLU A 131 25.34 -1.66 -32.13
CA GLU A 131 23.88 -1.56 -32.06
C GLU A 131 23.33 -2.62 -31.09
N VAL A 132 22.54 -2.17 -30.12
CA VAL A 132 21.90 -3.04 -29.12
C VAL A 132 20.85 -3.89 -29.80
N SER A 133 20.93 -5.20 -29.58
CA SER A 133 19.94 -6.15 -30.12
C SER A 133 19.78 -7.36 -29.20
N GLY A 134 18.63 -8.01 -29.30
CA GLY A 134 18.35 -9.26 -28.58
C GLY A 134 17.85 -9.08 -27.15
N LEU A 135 17.51 -7.87 -26.73
CA LEU A 135 16.79 -7.65 -25.47
C LEU A 135 15.33 -8.11 -25.63
N PRO A 136 14.79 -8.99 -24.77
CA PRO A 136 13.40 -9.42 -24.84
C PRO A 136 12.43 -8.30 -24.47
N GLU A 137 11.21 -8.33 -25.01
CA GLU A 137 10.14 -7.43 -24.54
C GLU A 137 9.71 -7.79 -23.12
N GLY A 138 9.45 -6.77 -22.29
CA GLY A 138 8.94 -6.97 -20.93
C GLY A 138 7.48 -7.39 -20.91
N THR A 139 7.09 -8.11 -19.85
CA THR A 139 5.68 -8.52 -19.66
C THR A 139 4.88 -7.36 -19.11
N LYS A 140 3.87 -6.89 -19.85
CA LYS A 140 3.05 -5.75 -19.42
C LYS A 140 2.07 -6.13 -18.31
N ILE A 141 1.91 -5.22 -17.35
CA ILE A 141 0.86 -5.24 -16.33
C ILE A 141 -0.03 -4.04 -16.58
N THR A 142 -1.29 -4.28 -16.94
CA THR A 142 -2.27 -3.23 -17.21
C THR A 142 -3.16 -2.96 -16.00
N ALA A 143 -3.86 -1.82 -15.97
CA ALA A 143 -4.89 -1.55 -14.96
C ALA A 143 -5.98 -2.63 -14.91
N ALA A 144 -6.35 -3.21 -16.07
CA ALA A 144 -7.32 -4.30 -16.14
C ALA A 144 -6.80 -5.61 -15.50
N ASP A 145 -5.49 -5.87 -15.59
CA ASP A 145 -4.88 -7.02 -14.91
C ASP A 145 -4.90 -6.82 -13.39
N LEU A 146 -4.67 -5.59 -12.92
CA LEU A 146 -4.74 -5.25 -11.50
C LEU A 146 -6.17 -5.39 -10.98
N GLU A 147 -7.15 -4.75 -11.63
CA GLU A 147 -8.56 -4.76 -11.23
C GLU A 147 -9.13 -6.19 -11.15
N LYS A 148 -8.76 -7.05 -12.11
CA LYS A 148 -9.23 -8.44 -12.15
C LYS A 148 -8.66 -9.32 -11.04
N ASN A 149 -7.44 -9.02 -10.56
CA ASN A 149 -6.70 -9.89 -9.63
C ASN A 149 -6.60 -9.34 -8.20
N VAL A 150 -7.17 -8.17 -7.94
CA VAL A 150 -7.17 -7.53 -6.62
C VAL A 150 -8.59 -7.38 -6.13
N ILE A 151 -8.88 -7.97 -4.98
CA ILE A 151 -10.19 -7.93 -4.34
C ILE A 151 -10.05 -7.12 -3.05
N VAL A 152 -10.70 -5.97 -3.02
CA VAL A 152 -10.69 -5.07 -1.86
C VAL A 152 -12.00 -5.21 -1.11
N THR A 153 -11.91 -5.37 0.21
CA THR A 153 -13.09 -5.40 1.09
C THR A 153 -13.05 -4.22 2.04
N PHE A 154 -14.21 -3.58 2.23
CA PHE A 154 -14.37 -2.42 3.08
C PHE A 154 -15.15 -2.78 4.34
N LYS A 155 -14.93 -2.04 5.43
CA LYS A 155 -15.71 -2.15 6.67
C LYS A 155 -15.86 -0.80 7.35
N GLY A 156 -16.76 -0.74 8.32
CA GLY A 156 -17.02 0.46 9.11
C GLY A 156 -18.27 1.21 8.64
N ALA A 157 -18.40 2.45 9.07
CA ALA A 157 -19.55 3.28 8.77
C ALA A 157 -19.36 4.04 7.45
N ASN A 158 -20.43 4.27 6.72
CA ASN A 158 -20.42 5.09 5.52
C ASN A 158 -19.97 6.53 5.86
N GLY A 159 -18.87 7.02 5.26
CA GLY A 159 -18.22 8.29 5.60
C GLY A 159 -17.09 8.17 6.63
N LYS A 160 -16.90 6.98 7.20
CA LYS A 160 -15.79 6.58 8.07
C LYS A 160 -15.33 5.15 7.76
N GLY A 161 -15.44 4.77 6.48
CA GLY A 161 -15.10 3.43 6.03
C GLY A 161 -13.59 3.26 5.94
N ILE A 162 -13.13 2.05 6.23
CA ILE A 162 -11.74 1.65 6.10
C ILE A 162 -11.59 0.41 5.22
N VAL A 163 -10.39 0.21 4.69
CA VAL A 163 -10.00 -1.05 4.08
C VAL A 163 -9.93 -2.13 5.15
N SER A 164 -10.67 -3.21 4.94
CA SER A 164 -10.61 -4.39 5.82
C SER A 164 -9.56 -5.38 5.37
N ASN A 165 -9.49 -5.64 4.06
CA ASN A 165 -8.55 -6.57 3.47
C ASN A 165 -8.32 -6.26 1.98
N ILE A 166 -7.14 -6.65 1.49
CA ILE A 166 -6.78 -6.64 0.06
C ILE A 166 -6.28 -8.05 -0.28
N ASP A 167 -7.13 -8.83 -0.92
CA ASP A 167 -6.78 -10.16 -1.42
C ASP A 167 -6.24 -10.08 -2.84
N LYS A 168 -5.27 -10.94 -3.16
CA LYS A 168 -4.56 -10.96 -4.44
C LYS A 168 -4.59 -12.36 -5.03
N THR A 169 -4.89 -12.48 -6.33
CA THR A 169 -4.93 -13.76 -7.04
C THR A 169 -3.84 -13.92 -8.09
N PHE A 170 -2.80 -13.07 -8.04
CA PHE A 170 -1.65 -13.16 -8.93
C PHE A 170 -0.85 -14.46 -8.78
N GLU A 171 -0.16 -14.85 -9.85
CA GLU A 171 0.85 -15.92 -9.80
C GLU A 171 2.02 -15.55 -8.87
N SER A 172 2.86 -16.54 -8.52
CA SER A 172 3.95 -16.37 -7.54
C SER A 172 4.86 -15.17 -7.83
N ASP A 173 5.10 -14.91 -9.11
CA ASP A 173 6.06 -13.92 -9.57
C ASP A 173 5.56 -12.49 -9.38
N LEU A 174 4.25 -12.30 -9.17
CA LEU A 174 3.60 -11.02 -8.86
C LEU A 174 2.95 -11.01 -7.47
N SER A 175 3.21 -12.01 -6.63
CA SER A 175 2.69 -12.08 -5.26
C SER A 175 3.18 -10.94 -4.35
N PHE A 176 4.31 -10.33 -4.72
CA PHE A 176 4.92 -9.23 -3.99
C PHE A 176 4.20 -7.88 -4.18
N LEU A 177 3.30 -7.76 -5.16
CA LEU A 177 2.60 -6.51 -5.44
C LEU A 177 1.80 -6.06 -4.22
N ASN A 178 2.08 -4.87 -3.70
CA ASN A 178 1.34 -4.30 -2.58
C ASN A 178 0.59 -3.04 -3.02
N PHE A 179 -0.54 -2.81 -2.37
CA PHE A 179 -1.48 -1.77 -2.75
C PHE A 179 -1.82 -0.89 -1.57
N GLU A 180 -2.14 0.36 -1.88
CA GLU A 180 -2.73 1.33 -0.97
C GLU A 180 -4.04 1.86 -1.55
N VAL A 181 -4.92 2.34 -0.68
CA VAL A 181 -6.22 2.88 -1.06
C VAL A 181 -6.29 4.34 -0.61
N GLU A 182 -6.61 5.23 -1.54
CA GLU A 182 -6.76 6.65 -1.25
C GLU A 182 -7.95 6.89 -0.28
N ASN A 183 -7.77 7.82 0.66
CA ASN A 183 -8.79 8.20 1.66
C ASN A 183 -9.25 7.06 2.59
N ASP A 184 -8.40 6.06 2.86
CA ASP A 184 -8.65 5.04 3.88
C ASP A 184 -8.94 5.70 5.24
N GLY A 185 -10.12 5.44 5.81
CA GLY A 185 -10.65 6.13 7.00
C GLY A 185 -11.82 7.07 6.72
N GLU A 186 -12.07 7.43 5.46
CA GLU A 186 -13.13 8.36 5.04
C GLU A 186 -13.98 7.81 3.89
N LEU A 187 -13.89 6.51 3.60
CA LEU A 187 -14.56 5.85 2.48
C LEU A 187 -16.10 5.89 2.62
N LYS A 188 -16.79 5.95 1.47
CA LYS A 188 -18.25 6.07 1.38
C LYS A 188 -18.87 5.15 0.33
N ASN A 189 -20.02 4.56 0.65
CA ASN A 189 -20.80 3.76 -0.29
C ASN A 189 -21.19 4.58 -1.53
N GLY A 190 -21.11 3.97 -2.71
CA GLY A 190 -21.45 4.57 -3.99
C GLY A 190 -20.38 5.48 -4.59
N GLU A 191 -19.28 5.74 -3.86
CA GLU A 191 -18.09 6.38 -4.39
C GLU A 191 -17.11 5.35 -4.98
N GLN A 192 -16.17 5.81 -5.80
CA GLN A 192 -15.09 5.00 -6.35
C GLN A 192 -13.83 5.18 -5.50
N ALA A 193 -13.31 4.10 -4.91
CA ALA A 193 -12.01 4.09 -4.26
C ALA A 193 -10.92 3.93 -5.31
N LYS A 194 -9.87 4.76 -5.26
CA LYS A 194 -8.67 4.59 -6.08
C LYS A 194 -7.66 3.73 -5.32
N ILE A 195 -7.24 2.65 -5.96
CA ILE A 195 -6.25 1.69 -5.46
C ILE A 195 -5.02 1.79 -6.32
N SER A 196 -3.86 1.96 -5.68
CA SER A 196 -2.59 2.19 -6.36
C SER A 196 -1.53 1.22 -5.83
N LEU A 197 -0.60 0.82 -6.68
CA LEU A 197 0.62 0.14 -6.23
C LEU A 197 1.41 1.06 -5.29
N THR A 198 1.96 0.50 -4.21
CA THR A 198 2.86 1.28 -3.34
C THR A 198 4.14 1.68 -4.07
N GLN A 199 4.77 2.78 -3.65
CA GLN A 199 6.05 3.20 -4.23
C GLN A 199 7.12 2.11 -4.19
N GLU A 200 7.24 1.39 -3.07
CA GLU A 200 8.16 0.24 -2.95
C GLU A 200 7.88 -0.84 -4.01
N THR A 201 6.59 -1.09 -4.30
CA THR A 201 6.21 -2.06 -5.33
C THR A 201 6.62 -1.59 -6.71
N ILE A 202 6.45 -0.31 -7.02
CA ILE A 202 6.86 0.30 -8.30
C ILE A 202 8.39 0.20 -8.45
N GLU A 203 9.15 0.52 -7.41
CA GLU A 203 10.61 0.39 -7.41
C GLU A 203 11.04 -1.05 -7.68
N ARG A 204 10.41 -2.04 -7.03
CA ARG A 204 10.70 -3.46 -7.26
C ARG A 204 10.30 -3.95 -8.65
N LEU A 205 9.23 -3.41 -9.23
CA LEU A 205 8.86 -3.69 -10.62
C LEU A 205 9.90 -3.14 -11.59
N ASN A 206 10.52 -2.00 -11.28
CA ASN A 206 11.57 -1.40 -12.10
C ASN A 206 12.81 -2.29 -12.25
N ASP A 207 13.08 -3.14 -11.25
CA ASP A 207 14.18 -4.12 -11.25
C ASP A 207 13.78 -5.51 -11.77
N SER A 208 12.59 -5.62 -12.39
CA SER A 208 12.04 -6.88 -12.90
C SER A 208 11.77 -6.84 -14.41
N ASP A 209 11.42 -7.99 -14.99
CA ASP A 209 11.05 -8.10 -16.39
C ASP A 209 9.62 -7.61 -16.71
N PHE A 210 8.88 -7.10 -15.70
CA PHE A 210 7.51 -6.60 -15.84
C PHE A 210 7.47 -5.09 -16.09
N ILE A 211 6.68 -4.66 -17.07
CA ILE A 211 6.47 -3.24 -17.41
C ILE A 211 5.07 -2.82 -16.96
N LEU A 212 4.99 -1.73 -16.20
CA LEU A 212 3.71 -1.13 -15.85
C LEU A 212 3.17 -0.33 -17.03
N ASP A 213 1.96 -0.67 -17.50
CA ASP A 213 1.25 0.08 -18.54
C ASP A 213 0.22 1.02 -17.88
N GLY A 214 0.68 2.23 -17.56
CA GLY A 214 -0.08 3.24 -16.80
C GLY A 214 0.60 3.65 -15.49
N ASP A 215 -0.19 4.19 -14.56
CA ASP A 215 0.29 4.66 -13.26
C ASP A 215 0.20 3.58 -12.16
N GLY A 216 -0.25 2.37 -12.50
CA GLY A 216 -0.42 1.28 -11.55
C GLY A 216 -1.59 1.46 -10.60
N SER A 217 -2.61 2.21 -11.04
CA SER A 217 -3.84 2.37 -10.31
C SER A 217 -5.07 1.85 -11.06
N PHE A 218 -6.12 1.56 -10.29
CA PHE A 218 -7.46 1.24 -10.79
C PHE A 218 -8.49 1.68 -9.75
N THR A 219 -9.78 1.65 -10.10
CA THR A 219 -10.86 2.07 -9.20
C THR A 219 -11.83 0.94 -8.94
N VAL A 220 -12.38 0.88 -7.73
CA VAL A 220 -13.48 -0.03 -7.39
C VAL A 220 -14.62 0.73 -6.69
N GLU A 221 -15.85 0.30 -6.96
CA GLU A 221 -17.01 0.84 -6.27
C GLU A 221 -17.00 0.41 -4.80
N ILE A 222 -17.17 1.38 -3.91
CA ILE A 222 -17.28 1.12 -2.47
C ILE A 222 -18.71 0.71 -2.16
N THR A 223 -18.85 -0.47 -1.56
CA THR A 223 -20.14 -1.01 -1.09
C THR A 223 -19.96 -1.70 0.26
N GLY A 224 -21.08 -1.97 0.96
CA GLY A 224 -21.08 -2.75 2.20
C GLY A 224 -20.74 -1.97 3.48
N LEU A 225 -20.52 -0.66 3.42
CA LEU A 225 -20.37 0.17 4.61
C LEU A 225 -21.72 0.38 5.31
N ILE A 226 -21.70 0.52 6.64
CA ILE A 226 -22.91 0.66 7.46
C ILE A 226 -23.45 2.09 7.39
N ASN A 227 -24.72 2.26 7.02
CA ASN A 227 -25.35 3.57 6.96
C ASN A 227 -25.90 3.99 8.33
N TYR A 228 -25.57 5.22 8.72
CA TYR A 228 -26.16 5.92 9.86
C TYR A 228 -26.66 7.27 9.38
N ALA A 229 -27.80 7.73 9.90
CA ALA A 229 -28.37 9.02 9.54
C ALA A 229 -27.40 10.18 9.82
N GLN A 230 -27.30 11.18 8.95
CA GLN A 230 -26.51 12.38 9.25
C GLN A 230 -27.19 13.22 10.33
N SER A 231 -28.52 13.26 10.29
CA SER A 231 -29.37 13.84 11.32
C SER A 231 -30.49 12.87 11.70
N ALA A 232 -30.99 12.95 12.94
CA ALA A 232 -32.10 12.10 13.36
C ALA A 232 -33.38 12.29 12.50
N ASN A 233 -33.54 13.43 11.83
CA ASN A 233 -34.68 13.70 10.93
C ASN A 233 -34.70 12.80 9.68
N GLU A 234 -33.57 12.20 9.30
CA GLU A 234 -33.52 11.26 8.18
C GLU A 234 -34.04 9.87 8.56
N ILE A 235 -34.27 9.60 9.85
CA ILE A 235 -34.75 8.30 10.32
C ILE A 235 -36.27 8.23 10.13
N THR A 236 -36.71 7.36 9.22
CA THR A 236 -38.11 7.23 8.83
C THR A 236 -39.02 6.84 10.01
N ASN A 237 -38.56 5.96 10.90
CA ASN A 237 -39.29 5.52 12.09
C ASN A 237 -38.84 6.20 13.39
N LEU A 238 -38.37 7.46 13.31
CA LEU A 238 -37.89 8.22 14.47
C LEU A 238 -38.91 8.29 15.61
N ASP A 239 -40.20 8.44 15.30
CA ASP A 239 -41.25 8.57 16.31
C ASP A 239 -41.43 7.29 17.14
N ASP A 240 -41.23 6.11 16.55
CA ASP A 240 -41.21 4.86 17.30
C ASP A 240 -40.03 4.81 18.28
N ILE A 241 -38.85 5.27 17.85
CA ILE A 241 -37.67 5.34 18.72
C ILE A 241 -37.91 6.34 19.86
N LYS A 242 -38.51 7.52 19.58
CA LYS A 242 -38.89 8.51 20.61
C LYS A 242 -39.91 7.96 21.61
N ARG A 243 -40.87 7.16 21.14
CA ARG A 243 -41.81 6.45 22.00
C ARG A 243 -41.08 5.43 22.88
N MET A 244 -40.17 4.64 22.32
CA MET A 244 -39.33 3.71 23.09
C MET A 244 -38.45 4.41 24.13
N LEU A 245 -37.91 5.59 23.83
CA LEU A 245 -37.19 6.42 24.81
C LEU A 245 -38.08 6.77 26.00
N SER A 246 -39.28 7.26 25.71
CA SER A 246 -40.26 7.70 26.71
C SER A 246 -40.78 6.53 27.55
N GLU A 247 -41.10 5.40 26.94
CA GLU A 247 -41.52 4.18 27.66
C GLU A 247 -40.36 3.61 28.49
N GLY A 248 -39.14 3.64 27.94
CA GLY A 248 -37.94 3.12 28.57
C GLY A 248 -37.56 3.87 29.85
N ILE A 249 -37.54 5.20 29.82
CA ILE A 249 -37.22 6.00 31.01
C ILE A 249 -38.27 5.85 32.11
N ASN A 250 -39.56 5.81 31.75
CA ASN A 250 -40.66 5.61 32.69
C ASN A 250 -40.65 4.20 33.30
N ARG A 251 -40.23 3.19 32.54
CA ARG A 251 -40.04 1.83 33.05
C ARG A 251 -38.85 1.77 34.01
N LYS A 252 -37.76 2.46 33.72
CA LYS A 252 -36.56 2.52 34.57
C LYS A 252 -36.81 3.24 35.89
N TYR A 253 -37.60 4.31 35.87
CA TYR A 253 -37.97 5.11 37.04
C TYR A 253 -39.47 5.02 37.33
N LYS A 254 -39.97 3.80 37.43
CA LYS A 254 -41.37 3.54 37.78
C LYS A 254 -41.59 3.77 39.27
N ASN A 255 -42.67 4.45 39.61
CA ASN A 255 -43.12 4.58 40.99
C ASN A 255 -43.29 3.21 41.66
N SER A 256 -43.00 3.15 42.95
CA SER A 256 -43.12 1.92 43.74
C SER A 256 -43.64 2.22 45.13
N SER A 257 -44.61 1.43 45.60
CA SER A 257 -45.12 1.49 46.97
C SER A 257 -45.58 2.91 47.40
N GLU A 258 -46.21 3.64 46.49
CA GLU A 258 -46.53 5.07 46.60
C GLU A 258 -47.33 5.44 47.86
N GLN A 259 -48.13 4.51 48.37
CA GLN A 259 -48.93 4.69 49.58
C GLN A 259 -48.13 4.65 50.89
N TYR A 260 -46.87 4.19 50.84
CA TYR A 260 -46.03 4.02 52.02
C TYR A 260 -44.86 5.02 52.04
N SER A 261 -44.45 5.47 53.22
CA SER A 261 -43.36 6.44 53.39
C SER A 261 -41.99 5.97 52.88
N TRP A 262 -41.81 4.65 52.72
CA TRP A 262 -40.62 4.04 52.12
C TRP A 262 -40.74 3.79 50.61
N GLY A 263 -41.90 4.11 50.02
CA GLY A 263 -42.10 4.09 48.58
C GLY A 263 -41.29 5.18 47.87
N ARG A 264 -41.23 5.07 46.55
CA ARG A 264 -40.52 6.02 45.68
C ARG A 264 -41.47 6.54 44.61
N VAL A 265 -41.56 7.86 44.52
CA VAL A 265 -42.32 8.57 43.49
C VAL A 265 -41.33 9.38 42.67
N TYR A 266 -41.40 9.27 41.34
CA TYR A 266 -40.49 9.94 40.42
C TYR A 266 -41.23 11.03 39.63
N GLU A 267 -40.67 12.23 39.59
CA GLU A 267 -40.98 13.24 38.57
C GLU A 267 -39.84 13.23 37.54
N ILE A 268 -40.18 13.05 36.26
CA ILE A 268 -39.22 12.94 35.16
C ILE A 268 -39.56 14.03 34.15
N ASN A 269 -38.61 14.92 33.84
CA ASN A 269 -38.76 15.96 32.83
C ASN A 269 -37.74 15.73 31.71
N LEU A 270 -38.20 15.72 30.45
CA LEU A 270 -37.31 15.69 29.28
C LEU A 270 -36.79 17.11 29.03
N GLU A 271 -35.48 17.26 29.05
CA GLU A 271 -34.79 18.55 28.84
C GLU A 271 -34.40 18.75 27.38
N GLY A 272 -34.13 17.66 26.65
CA GLY A 272 -33.82 17.69 25.23
C GLY A 272 -33.50 16.31 24.67
N ILE A 273 -33.62 16.17 23.35
CA ILE A 273 -33.23 14.97 22.60
C ILE A 273 -31.97 15.29 21.83
N PHE A 274 -31.02 14.36 21.79
CA PHE A 274 -29.71 14.57 21.22
C PHE A 274 -29.34 13.41 20.30
N TYR A 275 -28.74 13.73 19.16
CA TYR A 275 -28.28 12.77 18.17
C TYR A 275 -26.78 12.88 17.92
N ARG A 276 -26.13 11.74 17.70
CA ARG A 276 -24.73 11.67 17.26
C ARG A 276 -24.57 10.59 16.21
N GLN A 277 -24.15 10.98 15.00
CA GLN A 277 -23.92 10.04 13.91
C GLN A 277 -22.68 9.17 14.15
N PHE A 278 -21.54 9.77 14.46
CA PHE A 278 -20.28 9.04 14.64
C PHE A 278 -19.75 9.15 16.07
N GLU A 279 -19.20 8.05 16.57
CA GLU A 279 -18.45 8.06 17.80
C GLU A 279 -17.29 9.07 17.74
N LYS A 280 -17.07 9.79 18.84
CA LYS A 280 -15.90 10.62 19.01
C LYS A 280 -14.74 9.75 19.50
N LYS A 281 -13.73 9.54 18.64
CA LYS A 281 -12.44 8.97 19.07
C LYS A 281 -11.83 9.89 20.13
N VAL A 282 -11.53 9.33 21.29
CA VAL A 282 -10.74 10.00 22.33
C VAL A 282 -9.38 9.31 22.36
N ASP A 283 -8.31 10.10 22.38
CA ASP A 283 -6.94 9.57 22.39
C ASP A 283 -6.75 8.55 23.52
N GLU A 284 -5.96 7.52 23.24
CA GLU A 284 -5.63 6.42 24.16
C GLU A 284 -5.02 6.98 25.46
N GLY A 285 -5.86 7.17 26.48
CA GLY A 285 -5.44 7.74 27.76
C GLY A 285 -6.57 8.26 28.66
N PHE A 286 -7.78 8.49 28.13
CA PHE A 286 -8.91 9.03 28.89
C PHE A 286 -10.16 8.15 28.81
N SER A 287 -10.25 7.11 29.67
CA SER A 287 -11.32 6.10 29.67
C SER A 287 -12.57 6.45 30.51
N TRP A 288 -13.17 7.63 30.32
CA TRP A 288 -14.44 7.99 31.01
C TRP A 288 -15.72 7.82 30.14
N GLN A 289 -15.58 7.23 28.94
CA GLN A 289 -16.60 7.24 27.88
C GLN A 289 -17.64 6.10 27.96
N SER A 290 -17.41 5.11 28.82
CA SER A 290 -18.00 3.76 28.74
C SER A 290 -19.52 3.61 28.92
N ASN A 291 -20.31 4.69 29.09
CA ASN A 291 -21.75 4.58 29.40
C ASN A 291 -22.69 5.39 28.48
N LEU A 292 -22.17 6.18 27.53
CA LEU A 292 -22.97 6.92 26.53
C LEU A 292 -22.82 6.34 25.10
N GLY A 293 -22.37 5.09 25.02
CA GLY A 293 -22.17 4.33 23.80
C GLY A 293 -20.88 4.70 23.07
N ASP A 294 -20.02 3.70 22.86
CA ASP A 294 -18.82 3.77 22.02
C ASP A 294 -19.16 3.31 20.59
N SER A 295 -20.39 3.60 20.15
CA SER A 295 -20.93 3.21 18.85
C SER A 295 -21.48 4.42 18.10
N ASN A 296 -21.63 4.21 16.80
CA ASN A 296 -22.23 5.15 15.85
C ASN A 296 -23.76 5.08 15.92
N GLY A 297 -24.41 6.16 15.49
CA GLY A 297 -25.86 6.29 15.44
C GLY A 297 -26.48 6.20 16.82
N ASN A 298 -26.36 7.27 17.60
CA ASN A 298 -26.90 7.32 18.96
C ASN A 298 -27.99 8.38 19.05
N LEU A 299 -29.14 8.02 19.63
CA LEU A 299 -30.22 8.94 19.97
C LEU A 299 -30.53 8.82 21.46
N VAL A 300 -30.41 9.92 22.19
CA VAL A 300 -30.60 9.95 23.64
C VAL A 300 -31.47 11.13 24.06
N GLY A 301 -32.26 10.93 25.12
CA GLY A 301 -32.89 12.01 25.86
C GLY A 301 -32.08 12.37 27.09
N VAL A 302 -32.00 13.67 27.40
CA VAL A 302 -31.49 14.19 28.68
C VAL A 302 -32.71 14.46 29.56
N TYR A 303 -32.73 13.88 30.76
CA TYR A 303 -33.86 13.96 31.68
C TYR A 303 -33.44 14.48 33.05
N SER A 304 -34.15 15.46 33.58
CA SER A 304 -34.08 15.83 35.00
C SER A 304 -35.04 14.97 35.81
N VAL A 305 -34.53 14.27 36.82
CA VAL A 305 -35.33 13.38 37.67
C VAL A 305 -35.30 13.85 39.12
N LYS A 306 -36.49 13.90 39.72
CA LYS A 306 -36.64 14.07 41.18
C LYS A 306 -37.26 12.80 41.76
N GLU A 307 -36.64 12.30 42.82
CA GLU A 307 -37.16 11.18 43.61
C GLU A 307 -37.74 11.73 44.91
N PHE A 308 -38.98 11.34 45.23
CA PHE A 308 -39.68 11.67 46.45
C PHE A 308 -40.01 10.40 47.24
N SER A 309 -40.13 10.52 48.57
CA SER A 309 -40.70 9.47 49.41
C SER A 309 -42.20 9.32 49.10
N GLY A 310 -42.71 8.09 49.13
CA GLY A 310 -44.15 7.84 49.10
C GLY A 310 -44.86 8.28 50.40
N GLY A 311 -46.12 7.91 50.53
CA GLY A 311 -46.99 8.31 51.64
C GLY A 311 -47.41 9.79 51.56
N THR A 312 -48.00 10.29 52.63
CA THR A 312 -48.64 11.62 52.66
C THR A 312 -47.67 12.80 52.71
N GLU A 313 -46.39 12.56 53.04
CA GLU A 313 -45.41 13.65 53.21
C GLU A 313 -44.72 14.07 51.92
N GLY A 314 -44.54 13.17 50.94
CA GLY A 314 -43.95 13.50 49.63
C GLY A 314 -42.58 14.19 49.70
N LYS A 315 -41.70 13.80 50.64
CA LYS A 315 -40.42 14.49 50.86
C LYS A 315 -39.47 14.23 49.70
N LEU A 316 -38.86 15.30 49.17
CA LEU A 316 -37.83 15.18 48.16
C LEU A 316 -36.59 14.49 48.74
N ASN A 317 -36.19 13.37 48.14
CA ASN A 317 -35.04 12.57 48.54
C ASN A 317 -33.81 12.87 47.67
N LYS A 318 -33.99 12.94 46.36
CA LYS A 318 -32.87 13.05 45.40
C LYS A 318 -33.24 13.87 44.19
N LYS A 319 -32.27 14.62 43.66
CA LYS A 319 -32.30 15.18 42.31
C LYS A 319 -31.10 14.65 41.54
N PHE A 320 -31.28 14.36 40.26
CA PHE A 320 -30.19 13.93 39.39
C PHE A 320 -30.59 14.12 37.94
N THR A 321 -29.61 14.15 37.05
CA THR A 321 -29.81 14.14 35.60
C THR A 321 -29.49 12.75 35.08
N ILE A 322 -30.26 12.24 34.12
CA ILE A 322 -29.92 11.03 33.40
C ILE A 322 -29.98 11.26 31.89
N VAL A 323 -28.96 10.77 31.21
CA VAL A 323 -28.98 10.58 29.77
C VAL A 323 -29.40 9.14 29.52
N TYR A 324 -30.44 8.95 28.72
CA TYR A 324 -30.99 7.62 28.41
C TYR A 324 -31.32 7.55 26.93
N GLY A 325 -30.91 6.47 26.27
CA GLY A 325 -31.44 6.15 24.96
C GLY A 325 -30.84 4.94 24.31
N PHE A 326 -30.63 5.04 22.99
CA PHE A 326 -30.24 3.90 22.17
C PHE A 326 -29.04 4.23 21.29
N SER A 327 -28.19 3.24 21.10
CA SER A 327 -27.16 3.22 20.06
C SER A 327 -27.46 2.14 19.02
N ASN A 328 -26.60 2.03 18.00
CA ASN A 328 -26.74 1.10 16.88
C ASN A 328 -27.97 1.43 16.00
N LEU A 329 -28.23 2.71 15.75
CA LEU A 329 -29.29 3.17 14.84
C LEU A 329 -28.86 3.00 13.37
N VAL A 330 -28.64 1.76 12.96
CA VAL A 330 -28.28 1.38 11.58
C VAL A 330 -29.51 1.56 10.66
N LEU A 331 -29.29 2.19 9.51
CA LEU A 331 -30.33 2.40 8.50
C LEU A 331 -30.40 1.27 7.48
N ASP A 332 -31.61 0.82 7.19
CA ASP A 332 -31.92 0.03 6.00
C ASP A 332 -32.04 0.91 4.74
N GLU A 333 -32.36 0.28 3.61
CA GLU A 333 -32.57 0.95 2.31
C GLU A 333 -33.70 1.99 2.28
N ASN A 334 -34.62 1.95 3.27
CA ASN A 334 -35.74 2.88 3.43
C ASN A 334 -35.50 3.89 4.57
N ASN A 335 -34.25 4.03 5.03
CA ASN A 335 -33.85 4.83 6.19
C ASN A 335 -34.62 4.47 7.47
N LYS A 336 -35.02 3.21 7.65
CA LYS A 336 -35.60 2.71 8.90
C LYS A 336 -34.54 2.04 9.74
N VAL A 337 -34.69 2.19 11.06
CA VAL A 337 -33.88 1.50 12.06
C VAL A 337 -34.58 0.22 12.51
N ASN A 338 -33.84 -0.87 12.61
CA ASN A 338 -34.33 -2.11 13.21
C ASN A 338 -34.41 -1.97 14.74
N LEU A 339 -35.63 -1.84 15.27
CA LEU A 339 -35.86 -1.63 16.70
C LEU A 339 -35.40 -2.79 17.59
N THR A 340 -35.26 -4.02 17.05
CA THR A 340 -34.82 -5.19 17.83
C THR A 340 -33.31 -5.26 18.01
N GLU A 341 -32.55 -4.48 17.23
CA GLU A 341 -31.08 -4.45 17.26
C GLU A 341 -30.53 -3.22 17.99
N LEU A 342 -31.43 -2.38 18.53
CA LEU A 342 -31.06 -1.24 19.34
C LEU A 342 -30.37 -1.68 20.62
N ILE A 343 -29.31 -0.96 20.99
CA ILE A 343 -28.58 -1.19 22.25
C ILE A 343 -28.95 -0.06 23.21
N GLU A 344 -29.54 -0.39 24.36
CA GLU A 344 -29.85 0.60 25.39
C GLU A 344 -28.57 1.16 26.02
N ILE A 345 -28.48 2.48 26.09
CA ILE A 345 -27.37 3.22 26.70
C ILE A 345 -27.90 4.20 27.74
N SER A 346 -27.17 4.36 28.85
CA SER A 346 -27.57 5.33 29.87
C SER A 346 -26.44 5.77 30.80
N LYS A 347 -26.45 7.04 31.20
CA LYS A 347 -25.50 7.60 32.17
C LYS A 347 -26.20 8.55 33.13
N GLY A 348 -26.07 8.27 34.43
CA GLY A 348 -26.57 9.13 35.50
C GLY A 348 -25.53 10.14 35.96
N TYR A 349 -25.99 11.32 36.34
CA TYR A 349 -25.22 12.42 36.91
C TYR A 349 -25.92 12.86 38.20
N ASP A 350 -25.23 12.82 39.32
CA ASP A 350 -25.80 13.23 40.61
C ASP A 350 -26.03 14.76 40.68
N ASP A 351 -26.48 15.24 41.84
CA ASP A 351 -26.80 16.64 42.08
C ASP A 351 -25.58 17.58 42.11
N THR A 352 -24.35 17.05 42.04
CA THR A 352 -23.15 17.87 41.89
C THR A 352 -22.97 18.41 40.46
N TYR A 353 -23.63 17.79 39.48
CA TYR A 353 -23.66 18.25 38.10
C TYR A 353 -24.89 19.10 37.85
N SER A 354 -24.70 20.36 37.44
CA SER A 354 -25.81 21.16 36.93
C SER A 354 -26.31 20.61 35.59
N LEU A 355 -27.59 20.83 35.26
CA LEU A 355 -28.15 20.49 33.95
C LEU A 355 -27.31 21.10 32.81
N GLU A 356 -26.93 22.37 32.94
CA GLU A 356 -26.06 23.06 31.97
C GLU A 356 -24.72 22.34 31.76
N SER A 357 -24.12 21.80 32.83
CA SER A 357 -22.88 21.02 32.73
C SER A 357 -23.09 19.72 31.95
N VAL A 358 -24.22 19.03 32.18
CA VAL A 358 -24.56 17.83 31.42
C VAL A 358 -24.80 18.15 29.94
N LEU A 359 -25.52 19.22 29.63
CA LEU A 359 -25.74 19.66 28.25
C LEU A 359 -24.42 20.01 27.54
N LYS A 360 -23.50 20.71 28.22
CA LYS A 360 -22.15 20.99 27.70
C LYS A 360 -21.33 19.71 27.48
N LEU A 361 -21.49 18.69 28.33
CA LEU A 361 -20.86 17.38 28.11
C LEU A 361 -21.42 16.70 26.85
N MET A 362 -22.73 16.80 26.59
CA MET A 362 -23.33 16.27 25.36
C MET A 362 -22.69 16.90 24.12
N GLU A 363 -22.62 18.23 24.07
CA GLU A 363 -21.92 18.96 23.00
C GLU A 363 -20.46 18.53 22.87
N GLY A 364 -19.75 18.43 24.01
CA GLY A 364 -18.37 17.98 24.08
C GLY A 364 -18.15 16.55 23.55
N TYR A 365 -19.19 15.70 23.57
CA TYR A 365 -19.20 14.36 23.00
C TYR A 365 -19.75 14.31 21.56
N ASN A 366 -19.87 15.46 20.90
CA ASN A 366 -20.40 15.64 19.55
C ASN A 366 -21.88 15.25 19.40
N TYR A 367 -22.63 15.23 20.50
CA TYR A 367 -24.08 15.15 20.40
C TYR A 367 -24.65 16.51 20.03
N MET A 368 -25.52 16.53 19.02
CA MET A 368 -26.25 17.72 18.61
C MET A 368 -27.68 17.63 19.13
N GLU A 369 -28.16 18.72 19.72
CA GLU A 369 -29.56 18.82 20.12
C GLU A 369 -30.46 18.75 18.89
N PHE A 370 -31.41 17.84 18.95
CA PHE A 370 -32.47 17.65 17.99
C PHE A 370 -33.66 18.53 18.41
N LYS A 371 -34.03 19.48 17.56
CA LYS A 371 -35.18 20.38 17.78
C LYS A 371 -36.39 19.95 16.99
#